data_AF-A0A3B9DEE6-F1
#
_entry.id   AF-A0A3B9DEE6-F1
#
_cell.length_a   1.000
_cell.length_b   1.000
_cell.length_c   1.000
_cell.angle_alpha   90.00
_cell.angle_beta   90.00
_cell.angle_gamma   90.00
#
_symmetry.space_group_name_H-M   'P 1'
#
loop_
_entity.id
_entity.type
_entity.pdbx_description
1 polymer ?
#
loop_
_entity_poly.entity_id
_entity_poly.type
_entity_poly.pdbx_seq_one_letter_code
_entity_poly.pdbx_strand_id
1 'polypeptide(L)' 'VCEKRDPKGLYKKARAGEIKNFTGIDSPYQPPEHPELVIDTVTLTLEQAADKIIGYLEAISG' A
#
# COMPACT_ATOMS: atom_id res chain seq x y z
N VAL A 1 -7.63 -2.60 -7.18
CA VAL A 1 -6.33 -2.35 -7.87
C VAL A 1 -5.26 -3.34 -7.43
N CYS A 2 -5.05 -3.55 -6.12
CA CYS A 2 -4.06 -4.52 -5.61
C CYS A 2 -4.35 -5.99 -5.99
N GLU A 3 -5.60 -6.44 -5.87
CA GLU A 3 -6.04 -7.79 -6.29
C GLU A 3 -5.87 -8.03 -7.81
N LYS A 4 -5.94 -6.98 -8.63
CA LYS A 4 -5.70 -7.09 -10.08
C LYS A 4 -4.23 -7.25 -10.44
N ARG A 5 -3.32 -6.75 -9.60
CA ARG A 5 -1.87 -6.86 -9.82
C ARG A 5 -1.33 -8.21 -9.34
N ASP A 6 -1.98 -8.83 -8.35
CA ASP A 6 -1.62 -10.06 -7.59
C ASP A 6 -0.45 -10.89 -8.15
N PRO A 7 0.80 -10.40 -8.04
CA PRO A 7 1.93 -11.04 -8.71
C PRO A 7 2.35 -12.33 -8.00
N LYS A 8 1.85 -12.57 -6.78
CA LYS A 8 2.16 -13.72 -5.94
C LYS A 8 0.97 -14.69 -5.79
N GLY A 9 -0.18 -14.40 -6.39
CA GLY A 9 -1.38 -15.23 -6.29
C GLY A 9 -1.99 -15.28 -4.88
N LEU A 10 -1.64 -14.34 -4.00
CA LEU A 10 -2.01 -14.35 -2.59
C LEU A 10 -3.49 -14.01 -2.39
N TYR A 11 -4.02 -13.08 -3.18
CA TYR A 11 -5.45 -12.75 -3.14
C TYR A 11 -6.29 -13.94 -3.60
N LYS A 12 -5.85 -14.66 -4.64
CA LYS A 12 -6.54 -15.86 -5.12
C LYS A 12 -6.59 -16.97 -4.07
N LYS A 13 -5.49 -17.22 -3.36
CA LYS A 13 -5.42 -18.21 -2.27
C LYS A 13 -6.25 -17.84 -1.06
N ALA A 14 -6.27 -16.55 -0.69
CA ALA A 14 -7.11 -16.04 0.38
C ALA A 14 -8.61 -16.16 0.03
N ARG A 15 -9.01 -15.85 -1.21
CA ARG A 15 -10.39 -16.10 -1.70
C ARG A 15 -10.78 -17.57 -1.70
N ALA A 16 -9.82 -18.48 -1.94
CA ALA A 16 -10.03 -19.92 -1.88
C ALA A 16 -10.10 -20.48 -0.43
N GLY A 17 -9.89 -19.63 0.58
CA GLY A 17 -9.91 -20.02 2.00
C GLY A 17 -8.63 -20.72 2.48
N GLU A 18 -7.57 -20.74 1.66
CA GLU A 18 -6.27 -21.34 2.01
C GLU A 18 -5.45 -20.45 2.95
N ILE A 19 -5.70 -19.13 2.94
CA ILE A 19 -5.05 -18.15 3.81
C ILE A 19 -6.14 -17.49 4.66
N LYS A 20 -6.00 -17.61 5.99
CA LYS A 20 -6.90 -16.99 6.97
C LYS A 20 -6.32 -15.68 7.49
N ASN A 21 -7.20 -14.77 7.87
CA ASN A 21 -6.93 -13.40 8.33
C ASN A 21 -6.19 -12.55 7.30
N PHE A 22 -6.59 -12.62 6.02
CA PHE A 22 -5.98 -11.82 4.96
C PHE A 22 -6.57 -10.40 4.96
N THR A 23 -5.70 -9.41 5.17
CA THR A 23 -6.07 -8.00 5.17
C THR A 23 -6.57 -7.55 3.79
N GLY A 24 -7.79 -7.00 3.75
CA GLY A 24 -8.49 -6.62 2.52
C GLY A 24 -9.46 -7.67 1.97
N ILE A 25 -9.56 -8.86 2.57
CA ILE A 25 -10.59 -9.88 2.24
C ILE A 25 -11.41 -10.21 3.49
N ASP A 26 -10.78 -10.84 4.47
CA ASP A 26 -11.39 -11.41 5.68
C ASP A 26 -10.95 -10.68 6.96
N SER A 27 -10.03 -9.72 6.83
CA SER A 27 -9.74 -8.72 7.88
C SER A 27 -9.73 -7.31 7.29
N PRO A 28 -10.31 -6.31 7.97
CA PRO A 28 -10.30 -4.93 7.49
C PRO A 28 -8.86 -4.37 7.52
N TYR A 29 -8.50 -3.60 6.50
CA TYR A 29 -7.31 -2.76 6.57
C TYR A 29 -7.63 -1.52 7.41
N GLN A 30 -6.82 -1.25 8.41
CA GLN A 30 -6.93 -0.03 9.21
C GLN A 30 -5.88 0.97 8.69
N PRO A 31 -6.28 1.98 7.90
CA PRO A 31 -5.36 3.02 7.49
C PRO A 31 -4.86 3.79 8.72
N PRO A 32 -3.61 4.28 8.70
CA PRO A 32 -3.10 5.14 9.76
C PRO A 32 -3.94 6.43 9.86
N GLU A 33 -4.29 6.84 11.09
CA GLU A 33 -5.08 8.06 11.33
C GLU A 33 -4.26 9.34 11.15
N HIS A 34 -2.98 9.29 11.52
CA HIS A 34 -2.04 10.41 11.43
C HIS A 34 -0.76 10.01 10.69
N PRO A 35 -0.83 9.73 9.38
CA PRO A 35 0.36 9.45 8.60
C PRO A 35 1.17 10.75 8.36
N GLU A 36 2.47 10.67 8.57
CA GLU A 36 3.43 11.74 8.24
C GLU A 36 3.44 12.05 6.73
N LEU A 37 3.28 11.00 5.91
CA LEU A 37 3.26 11.11 4.46
C LEU A 37 2.37 10.02 3.84
N VAL A 38 1.51 10.42 2.89
CA VAL A 38 0.67 9.50 2.11
C VAL A 38 1.13 9.45 0.65
N ILE A 39 1.38 8.24 0.17
CA ILE A 39 1.81 7.95 -1.21
C ILE A 39 0.71 7.17 -1.92
N ASP A 40 0.09 7.80 -2.92
CA ASP A 40 -0.87 7.14 -3.79
C ASP A 40 -0.16 6.46 -4.97
N THR A 41 0.02 5.14 -4.84
CA THR A 41 0.68 4.29 -5.84
C THR A 41 -0.19 3.96 -7.06
N VAL A 42 -1.41 4.51 -7.13
CA VAL A 42 -2.30 4.41 -8.29
C VAL A 42 -2.07 5.56 -9.25
N THR A 43 -1.82 6.76 -8.73
CA THR A 43 -1.69 7.99 -9.53
C THR A 43 -0.24 8.41 -9.76
N LEU A 44 0.67 8.03 -8.86
CA LEU A 44 2.09 8.36 -8.97
C LEU A 44 2.89 7.25 -9.67
N THR A 45 3.87 7.65 -10.49
CA THR A 45 4.95 6.73 -10.90
C THR A 45 5.90 6.45 -9.74
N LEU A 46 6.79 5.47 -9.91
CA LEU A 46 7.78 5.11 -8.89
C LEU A 46 8.71 6.28 -8.59
N GLU A 47 9.18 6.98 -9.63
CA GLU A 47 10.06 8.14 -9.51
C GLU A 47 9.36 9.27 -8.75
N GLN A 48 8.12 9.59 -9.12
CA GLN A 48 7.34 10.65 -8.44
C GLN A 48 7.06 10.32 -6.97
N ALA A 49 6.81 9.05 -6.66
CA ALA A 49 6.65 8.61 -5.28
C ALA A 49 7.95 8.75 -4.48
N ALA A 50 9.09 8.39 -5.08
CA ALA A 50 10.41 8.53 -4.45
C ALA A 50 10.76 10.01 -4.20
N ASP A 51 10.56 10.87 -5.20
CA ASP A 51 10.82 12.32 -5.08
C ASP A 51 9.96 12.95 -3.97
N LYS A 52 8.70 12.54 -3.86
CA LYS A 52 7.80 13.02 -2.81
C LYS A 52 8.26 12.61 -1.40
N ILE A 53 8.86 11.43 -1.26
CA ILE A 53 9.43 10.97 0.02
C ILE A 53 10.69 11.78 0.35
N ILE A 54 11.59 11.96 -0.62
CA ILE A 54 12.84 12.72 -0.43
C ILE A 54 12.53 14.16 -0.03
N GLY A 55 11.64 14.84 -0.76
CA GLY A 55 11.25 16.21 -0.45
C GLY A 55 10.59 16.35 0.93
N TYR A 56 9.84 15.34 1.39
CA TYR A 56 9.33 15.32 2.75
C TYR A 56 10.45 15.25 3.79
N LEU A 57 11.43 14.36 3.58
CA LEU A 57 12.58 14.20 4.49
C LEU A 57 13.45 15.47 4.57
N GLU A 58 13.67 16.15 3.44
CA GLU A 58 14.39 17.42 3.41
C GLU A 58 13.65 18.52 4.18
N ALA A 59 12.33 18.60 4.02
CA ALA A 59 11.50 19.62 4.69
C ALA A 59 11.46 19.48 6.22
N ILE A 60 11.62 18.27 6.76
CA ILE A 60 11.64 18.02 8.21
C ILE A 60 13.04 18.01 8.83
N SER A 61 14.09 17.96 8.00
CA SER A 61 15.49 17.97 8.45
C SER A 61 16.08 19.39 8.52
N GLY A 62 15.30 20.41 8.12
CA GLY A 62 15.66 21.82 8.10
C GLY A 62 15.23 22.60 9.33
#